data_AF-A0A7K4T9H5-F1
#
_entry.id   AF-A0A7K4T9H5-F1
#
_cell.length_a   1.000
_cell.length_b   1.000
_cell.length_c   1.000
_cell.angle_alpha   90.00
_cell.angle_beta   90.00
_cell.angle_gamma   90.00
#
_symmetry.space_group_name_H-M   'P 1'
#
loop_
_entity.id
_entity.type
_entity.pdbx_description
1 polymer ?
#
loop_
_entity_poly.entity_id
_entity_poly.type
_entity_poly.pdbx_seq_one_letter_code
_entity_poly.pdbx_strand_id
1 'polypeptide(L)'
;ALSEVLAAEAVSCLNRAMAALRDIWEEIGIPEELRLERTEAVKKHIKSLLDMMVSEEESLKERLLKSIALCRKELDTLCRELQLDPFEAEEQSTILQMEKDLRARVEVMLKQKRDRKQELKTLQERDRDLCDILCTTPFCIDSNAVPSLEDLDRYRRHLASLTAEKEQRREQFVSSKRQIILLMEELDHTPDTSFEQDVVCEDEEAFCLSEDNIAALQNLLQQV
;
A
#
# COMPACT_ATOMS: atom_id res chain seq x y z
N ALA A 1 -32.27 -13.04 24.99
CA ALA A 1 -31.29 -13.76 24.13
C ALA A 1 -30.86 -15.07 24.79
N LEU A 2 -30.36 -16.06 24.05
CA LEU A 2 -29.90 -17.36 24.60
C LEU A 2 -28.90 -17.21 25.76
N SER A 3 -28.01 -16.21 25.68
CA SER A 3 -27.06 -15.87 26.74
C SER A 3 -27.71 -15.50 28.08
N GLU A 4 -28.85 -14.80 28.05
CA GLU A 4 -29.57 -14.41 29.28
C GLU A 4 -30.24 -15.62 29.95
N VAL A 5 -30.72 -16.57 29.15
CA VAL A 5 -31.29 -17.84 29.66
C VAL A 5 -30.20 -18.66 30.35
N LEU A 6 -29.03 -18.80 29.72
CA LEU A 6 -27.88 -19.50 30.32
C LEU A 6 -27.39 -18.83 31.61
N ALA A 7 -27.40 -17.49 31.67
CA ALA A 7 -27.05 -16.77 32.89
C ALA A 7 -28.03 -17.09 34.04
N ALA A 8 -29.34 -17.14 33.75
CA ALA A 8 -30.35 -17.52 34.74
C ALA A 8 -30.20 -18.97 35.20
N GLU A 9 -29.88 -19.90 34.28
CA GLU A 9 -29.59 -21.30 34.61
C GLU A 9 -28.37 -21.46 35.52
N ALA A 10 -27.30 -20.69 35.28
CA ALA A 10 -26.09 -20.71 36.12
C ALA A 10 -26.40 -20.29 37.57
N VAL A 11 -27.21 -19.24 37.76
CA VAL A 11 -27.66 -18.79 39.09
C VAL A 11 -28.53 -19.86 39.76
N SER A 12 -29.42 -20.50 39.02
CA SER A 12 -30.27 -21.59 39.53
C SER A 12 -29.43 -22.80 39.99
N CYS A 13 -28.40 -23.16 39.22
CA CYS A 13 -27.47 -24.23 39.56
C CYS A 13 -26.72 -23.93 40.87
N LEU A 14 -26.20 -22.70 41.00
CA LEU A 14 -25.54 -22.25 42.23
C LEU A 14 -26.47 -22.32 43.44
N ASN A 15 -27.70 -21.81 43.31
CA ASN A 15 -28.68 -21.84 44.39
C ASN A 15 -29.02 -23.27 44.84
N ARG A 16 -29.16 -24.20 43.88
CA ARG A 16 -29.41 -25.62 44.18
C ARG A 16 -28.24 -26.27 44.90
N ALA A 17 -27.01 -25.99 44.44
CA ALA A 17 -25.79 -26.51 45.07
C ALA A 17 -25.64 -25.98 46.52
N MET A 18 -25.88 -24.68 46.73
CA MET A 18 -25.83 -24.07 48.06
C MET A 18 -26.92 -24.62 48.99
N ALA A 19 -28.13 -24.88 48.47
CA ALA A 19 -29.19 -25.53 49.24
C ALA A 19 -28.79 -26.95 49.67
N ALA A 20 -28.26 -27.77 48.75
CA ALA A 20 -27.80 -29.11 49.07
C ALA A 20 -26.66 -29.11 50.10
N LEU A 21 -25.71 -28.17 50.01
CA LEU A 21 -24.64 -28.02 51.01
C LEU A 21 -25.19 -27.69 52.41
N ARG A 22 -26.18 -26.80 52.49
CA ARG A 22 -26.84 -26.46 53.76
C ARG A 22 -27.53 -27.69 54.35
N ASP A 23 -28.30 -28.41 53.55
CA ASP A 23 -29.03 -29.60 54.00
C ASP A 23 -28.04 -30.66 54.54
N ILE A 24 -26.92 -30.90 53.86
CA ILE A 24 -25.84 -31.80 54.33
C ILE A 24 -25.22 -31.31 55.65
N TRP A 25 -24.94 -30.01 55.79
CA TRP A 25 -24.38 -29.45 57.02
C TRP A 25 -25.33 -29.55 58.21
N GLU A 26 -26.63 -29.42 57.97
CA GLU A 26 -27.68 -29.64 58.96
C GLU A 26 -27.74 -31.11 59.40
N GLU A 27 -27.71 -32.05 58.45
CA GLU A 27 -27.68 -33.49 58.75
C GLU A 27 -26.44 -33.91 59.57
N ILE A 28 -25.27 -33.32 59.27
CA ILE A 28 -24.02 -33.60 60.00
C ILE A 28 -24.00 -32.89 61.38
N GLY A 29 -24.76 -31.82 61.56
CA GLY A 29 -24.74 -31.00 62.78
C GLY A 29 -23.57 -30.02 62.86
N ILE A 30 -23.12 -29.47 61.73
CA ILE A 30 -22.01 -28.50 61.68
C ILE A 30 -22.46 -27.16 62.32
N PRO A 31 -21.69 -26.57 63.25
CA PRO A 31 -21.98 -25.25 63.82
C PRO A 31 -22.07 -24.13 62.78
N GLU A 32 -22.87 -23.10 63.08
CA GLU A 32 -23.14 -21.99 62.15
C GLU A 32 -21.87 -21.21 61.79
N GLU A 33 -20.92 -21.05 62.73
CA GLU A 33 -19.67 -20.34 62.47
C GLU A 33 -18.87 -21.01 61.34
N LEU A 34 -18.80 -22.35 61.35
CA LEU A 34 -18.10 -23.13 60.33
C LEU A 34 -18.85 -23.13 58.97
N ARG A 35 -20.18 -23.07 58.99
CA ARG A 35 -20.99 -22.93 57.75
C ARG A 35 -20.76 -21.56 57.11
N LEU A 36 -20.67 -20.51 57.93
CA LEU A 36 -20.38 -19.16 57.49
C LEU A 36 -18.99 -19.08 56.84
N GLU A 37 -17.96 -19.64 57.48
CA GLU A 37 -16.60 -19.69 56.92
C GLU A 37 -16.55 -20.39 55.55
N ARG A 38 -17.22 -21.54 55.43
CA ARG A 38 -17.29 -22.29 54.16
C ARG A 38 -18.05 -21.53 53.07
N THR A 39 -19.16 -20.88 53.45
CA THR A 39 -19.96 -20.08 52.52
C THR A 39 -19.20 -18.83 52.06
N GLU A 40 -18.45 -18.19 52.95
CA GLU A 40 -17.62 -17.03 52.60
C GLU A 40 -16.48 -17.44 51.65
N ALA A 41 -15.89 -18.64 51.84
CA ALA A 41 -14.91 -19.16 50.89
C ALA A 41 -15.52 -19.35 49.49
N VAL A 42 -16.71 -19.95 49.38
CA VAL A 42 -17.44 -20.09 48.11
C VAL A 42 -17.73 -18.73 47.48
N LYS A 43 -18.27 -17.78 48.25
CA LYS A 43 -18.54 -16.40 47.80
C LYS A 43 -17.27 -15.72 47.29
N LYS A 44 -16.14 -15.86 48.00
CA LYS A 44 -14.85 -15.29 47.59
C LYS A 44 -14.39 -15.87 46.24
N HIS A 45 -14.50 -17.18 46.04
CA HIS A 45 -14.13 -17.81 44.78
C HIS A 45 -15.01 -17.35 43.61
N ILE A 46 -16.33 -17.32 43.82
CA ILE A 46 -17.28 -16.85 42.79
C ILE A 46 -17.00 -15.39 42.45
N LYS A 47 -16.87 -14.52 43.46
CA LYS A 47 -16.56 -13.11 43.26
C LYS A 47 -15.26 -12.92 42.49
N SER A 48 -14.19 -13.61 42.88
CA SER A 48 -12.89 -13.50 42.21
C SER A 48 -12.96 -13.90 40.74
N LEU A 49 -13.76 -14.92 40.40
CA LEU A 49 -13.94 -15.34 39.01
C LEU A 49 -14.73 -14.30 38.21
N LEU A 50 -15.83 -13.79 38.75
CA LEU A 50 -16.65 -12.79 38.06
C LEU A 50 -15.89 -11.47 37.88
N ASP A 51 -15.16 -11.01 38.90
CA ASP A 51 -14.32 -9.81 38.83
C ASP A 51 -13.24 -9.95 37.74
N MET A 52 -12.63 -11.15 37.62
CA MET A 52 -11.66 -11.45 36.56
C MET A 52 -12.32 -11.36 35.16
N MET A 53 -13.45 -12.03 34.95
CA MET A 53 -14.15 -12.02 33.66
C MET A 53 -14.58 -10.61 33.25
N VAL A 54 -15.12 -9.82 34.18
CA VAL A 54 -15.49 -8.43 33.92
C VAL A 54 -14.25 -7.60 33.56
N SER A 55 -13.15 -7.75 34.30
CA SER A 55 -11.91 -7.03 34.02
C SER A 55 -11.32 -7.39 32.65
N GLU A 56 -11.44 -8.64 32.19
CA GLU A 56 -10.99 -9.07 30.87
C GLU A 56 -11.80 -8.40 29.75
N GLU A 57 -13.12 -8.36 29.88
CA GLU A 57 -14.01 -7.72 28.90
C GLU A 57 -13.85 -6.18 28.88
N GLU A 58 -13.65 -5.55 30.04
CA GLU A 58 -13.33 -4.13 30.13
C GLU A 58 -12.00 -3.80 29.45
N SER A 59 -10.97 -4.62 29.68
CA SER A 59 -9.66 -4.51 29.02
C SER A 59 -9.76 -4.70 27.51
N LEU A 60 -10.56 -5.69 27.05
CA LEU A 60 -10.83 -5.89 25.63
C LEU A 60 -11.49 -4.65 25.02
N LYS A 61 -12.53 -4.11 25.66
CA LYS A 61 -13.21 -2.89 25.21
C LYS A 61 -12.26 -1.70 25.12
N GLU A 62 -11.43 -1.47 26.15
CA GLU A 62 -10.45 -0.38 26.15
C GLU A 62 -9.44 -0.53 25.01
N ARG A 63 -8.94 -1.74 24.78
CA ARG A 63 -8.02 -2.04 23.67
C ARG A 63 -8.65 -1.79 22.30
N LEU A 64 -9.91 -2.17 22.10
CA LEU A 64 -10.63 -1.89 20.85
C LEU A 64 -10.80 -0.37 20.63
N LEU A 65 -11.17 0.38 21.66
CA LEU A 65 -11.31 1.84 21.57
C LEU A 65 -9.97 2.53 21.26
N LYS A 66 -8.87 2.08 21.88
CA LYS A 66 -7.52 2.55 21.54
C LYS A 66 -7.16 2.24 20.08
N SER A 67 -7.46 1.03 19.61
CA SER A 67 -7.24 0.62 18.21
C SER A 67 -8.01 1.53 17.24
N ILE A 68 -9.30 1.77 17.50
CA ILE A 68 -10.14 2.68 16.72
C ILE A 68 -9.53 4.09 16.64
N ALA A 69 -9.09 4.64 17.77
CA ALA A 69 -8.49 5.98 17.82
C ALA A 69 -7.19 6.05 16.99
N LEU A 70 -6.35 5.02 17.07
CA LEU A 70 -5.13 4.92 16.26
C LEU A 70 -5.45 4.81 14.77
N CYS A 71 -6.36 3.90 14.38
CA CYS A 71 -6.76 3.72 12.99
C CYS A 71 -7.37 4.99 12.40
N ARG A 72 -8.19 5.75 13.15
CA ARG A 72 -8.72 7.04 12.70
C ARG A 72 -7.61 8.04 12.40
N LYS A 73 -6.66 8.21 13.32
CA LYS A 73 -5.50 9.11 13.13
C LYS A 73 -4.64 8.70 11.94
N GLU A 74 -4.46 7.39 11.75
CA GLU A 74 -3.72 6.85 10.62
C GLU A 74 -4.46 7.09 9.30
N LEU A 75 -5.76 6.85 9.24
CA LEU A 75 -6.61 7.19 8.08
C LEU A 75 -6.55 8.68 7.74
N ASP A 76 -6.65 9.57 8.72
CA ASP A 76 -6.54 11.02 8.48
C ASP A 76 -5.18 11.42 7.88
N THR A 77 -4.14 10.71 8.26
CA THR A 77 -2.80 10.91 7.71
C THR A 77 -2.74 10.37 6.28
N LEU A 78 -3.22 9.16 6.05
CA LEU A 78 -3.23 8.52 4.74
C LEU A 78 -4.12 9.25 3.73
N CYS A 79 -5.31 9.73 4.12
CA CYS A 79 -6.18 10.53 3.27
C CYS A 79 -5.49 11.82 2.82
N ARG A 80 -4.79 12.52 3.72
CA ARG A 80 -4.01 13.71 3.37
C ARG A 80 -2.86 13.40 2.42
N GLU A 81 -2.10 12.34 2.69
CA GLU A 81 -1.00 11.92 1.82
C GLU A 81 -1.47 11.47 0.43
N LEU A 82 -2.60 10.75 0.36
CA LEU A 82 -3.18 10.25 -0.89
C LEU A 82 -4.05 11.27 -1.61
N GLN A 83 -4.27 12.44 -0.99
CA GLN A 83 -5.13 13.52 -1.47
C GLN A 83 -6.57 13.02 -1.71
N LEU A 84 -7.08 12.24 -0.76
CA LEU A 84 -8.43 11.70 -0.76
C LEU A 84 -9.28 12.46 0.27
N ASP A 85 -10.60 12.43 0.05
CA ASP A 85 -11.54 13.02 0.99
C ASP A 85 -11.41 12.38 2.38
N PRO A 86 -11.63 13.18 3.45
CA PRO A 86 -11.65 12.67 4.82
C PRO A 86 -12.64 11.51 4.96
N PHE A 87 -12.28 10.55 5.79
CA PHE A 87 -13.16 9.41 6.06
C PHE A 87 -14.28 9.82 7.03
N GLU A 88 -15.53 9.67 6.60
CA GLU A 88 -16.69 9.77 7.47
C GLU A 88 -17.08 8.38 7.98
N ALA A 89 -16.96 8.16 9.29
CA ALA A 89 -17.35 6.90 9.90
C ALA A 89 -18.87 6.84 10.10
N GLU A 90 -19.51 5.73 9.72
CA GLU A 90 -20.91 5.48 10.07
C GLU A 90 -21.08 5.38 11.59
N GLU A 91 -21.89 6.28 12.16
CA GLU A 91 -22.11 6.40 13.61
C GLU A 91 -22.88 5.20 14.22
N GLN A 92 -23.48 4.35 13.39
CA GLN A 92 -24.40 3.29 13.84
C GLN A 92 -23.74 1.90 13.99
N SER A 93 -22.41 1.79 13.92
CA SER A 93 -21.70 0.52 14.01
C SER A 93 -21.32 0.12 15.44
N THR A 94 -21.26 -1.20 15.72
CA THR A 94 -20.75 -1.71 17.00
C THR A 94 -19.24 -1.47 17.12
N ILE A 95 -18.69 -1.36 18.34
CA ILE A 95 -17.25 -1.12 18.56
C ILE A 95 -16.38 -2.13 17.80
N LEU A 96 -16.71 -3.43 17.88
CA LEU A 96 -15.92 -4.47 17.22
C LEU A 96 -15.99 -4.38 15.68
N GLN A 97 -17.17 -4.05 15.14
CA GLN A 97 -17.34 -3.91 13.70
C GLN A 97 -16.59 -2.67 13.18
N MET A 98 -16.76 -1.54 13.87
CA MET A 98 -16.07 -0.30 13.57
C MET A 98 -14.55 -0.46 13.54
N GLU A 99 -14.00 -1.18 14.51
CA GLU A 99 -12.57 -1.45 14.62
C GLU A 99 -12.05 -2.27 13.42
N LYS A 100 -12.79 -3.31 13.02
CA LYS A 100 -12.47 -4.12 11.85
C LYS A 100 -12.50 -3.31 10.56
N ASP A 101 -13.55 -2.51 10.37
CA ASP A 101 -13.73 -1.73 9.14
C ASP A 101 -12.65 -0.66 9.00
N LEU A 102 -12.33 0.04 10.09
CA LEU A 102 -11.25 1.02 10.12
C LEU A 102 -9.90 0.37 9.79
N ARG A 103 -9.59 -0.79 10.40
CA ARG A 103 -8.33 -1.50 10.11
C ARG A 103 -8.25 -1.93 8.65
N ALA A 104 -9.32 -2.55 8.12
CA ALA A 104 -9.36 -2.97 6.72
C ALA A 104 -9.17 -1.78 5.77
N ARG A 105 -9.76 -0.62 6.10
CA ARG A 105 -9.59 0.61 5.33
C ARG A 105 -8.15 1.12 5.37
N VAL A 106 -7.50 1.12 6.54
CA VAL A 106 -6.07 1.47 6.68
C VAL A 106 -5.22 0.58 5.78
N GLU A 107 -5.46 -0.72 5.78
CA GLU A 107 -4.71 -1.67 4.94
C GLU A 107 -4.85 -1.37 3.44
N VAL A 108 -6.08 -1.06 2.99
CA VAL A 108 -6.34 -0.65 1.61
C VAL A 108 -5.59 0.64 1.25
N MET A 109 -5.65 1.65 2.11
CA MET A 109 -4.98 2.94 1.86
C MET A 109 -3.45 2.81 1.87
N LEU A 110 -2.88 2.03 2.79
CA LEU A 110 -1.46 1.71 2.79
C LEU A 110 -1.04 0.98 1.52
N LYS A 111 -1.88 0.07 1.02
CA LYS A 111 -1.64 -0.58 -0.27
C LYS A 111 -1.63 0.43 -1.41
N GLN A 112 -2.63 1.29 -1.50
CA GLN A 112 -2.66 2.36 -2.53
C GLN A 112 -1.42 3.26 -2.47
N LYS A 113 -0.99 3.66 -1.27
CA LYS A 113 0.24 4.45 -1.08
C LYS A 113 1.47 3.72 -1.62
N ARG A 114 1.63 2.44 -1.29
CA ARG A 114 2.75 1.62 -1.79
C ARG A 114 2.70 1.48 -3.31
N ASP A 115 1.52 1.19 -3.86
CA ASP A 115 1.33 0.97 -5.29
C ASP A 115 1.67 2.25 -6.09
N ARG A 116 1.19 3.42 -5.64
CA ARG A 116 1.51 4.71 -6.27
C ARG A 116 3.00 5.06 -6.22
N LYS A 117 3.66 4.82 -5.09
CA LYS A 117 5.11 5.05 -4.96
C LYS A 117 5.92 4.08 -5.81
N GLN A 118 5.52 2.82 -5.87
CA GLN A 118 6.19 1.83 -6.70
C GLN A 118 6.01 2.13 -8.18
N GLU A 119 4.81 2.54 -8.59
CA GLU A 119 4.57 2.97 -9.96
C GLU A 119 5.45 4.16 -10.34
N LEU A 120 5.52 5.20 -9.50
CA LEU A 120 6.39 6.35 -9.75
C LEU A 120 7.84 5.93 -9.94
N LYS A 121 8.35 5.04 -9.09
CA LYS A 121 9.72 4.54 -9.23
C LYS A 121 9.94 3.87 -10.60
N THR A 122 9.02 3.01 -11.02
CA THR A 122 9.10 2.34 -12.34
C THR A 122 9.02 3.36 -13.49
N LEU A 123 8.17 4.39 -13.38
CA LEU A 123 8.06 5.44 -14.38
C LEU A 123 9.36 6.26 -14.48
N GLN A 124 9.97 6.60 -13.33
CA GLN A 124 11.26 7.33 -13.27
C GLN A 124 12.44 6.54 -13.83
N GLU A 125 12.45 5.22 -13.63
CA GLU A 125 13.47 4.35 -14.23
C GLU A 125 13.35 4.38 -15.76
N ARG A 126 12.13 4.21 -16.30
CA ARG A 126 11.88 4.27 -17.75
C ARG A 126 12.18 5.64 -18.36
N ASP A 127 11.88 6.71 -17.62
CA ASP A 127 12.15 8.08 -18.05
C ASP A 127 13.63 8.31 -18.25
N ARG A 128 14.45 7.87 -17.28
CA ARG A 128 15.90 7.96 -17.35
C ARG A 128 16.44 7.22 -18.56
N ASP A 129 15.99 5.99 -18.78
CA ASP A 129 16.44 5.19 -19.92
C ASP A 129 16.11 5.86 -21.27
N LEU A 130 14.91 6.45 -21.40
CA LEU A 130 14.51 7.18 -22.60
C LEU A 130 15.30 8.49 -22.77
N CYS A 131 15.48 9.24 -21.69
CA CYS A 131 16.24 10.48 -21.69
C CYS A 131 17.71 10.27 -22.02
N ASP A 132 18.32 9.18 -21.56
CA ASP A 132 19.71 8.82 -21.90
C ASP A 132 19.84 8.56 -23.41
N ILE A 133 18.86 7.89 -24.04
CA ILE A 133 18.85 7.60 -25.48
C ILE A 133 18.55 8.84 -26.33
N LEU A 134 17.60 9.67 -25.89
CA LEU A 134 17.20 10.89 -26.60
C LEU A 134 18.11 12.07 -26.30
N CYS A 135 19.06 11.89 -25.37
CA CYS A 135 19.92 12.92 -24.83
C CYS A 135 19.09 14.14 -24.30
N THR A 136 17.98 13.88 -23.59
CA THR A 136 17.07 14.89 -23.00
C THR A 136 17.08 14.87 -21.47
N THR A 137 16.43 15.84 -20.83
CA THR A 137 16.37 15.92 -19.35
C THR A 137 15.16 15.16 -18.79
N PRO A 138 15.34 14.33 -17.75
CA PRO A 138 14.24 13.61 -17.08
C PRO A 138 13.15 14.53 -16.54
N PHE A 139 11.90 14.06 -16.60
CA PHE A 139 10.75 14.73 -16.02
C PHE A 139 10.73 14.60 -14.50
N CYS A 140 10.49 15.72 -13.83
CA CYS A 140 10.55 15.82 -12.38
C CYS A 140 9.18 16.09 -11.76
N ILE A 141 8.85 15.28 -10.74
CA ILE A 141 7.82 15.55 -9.75
C ILE A 141 8.43 15.37 -8.35
N ASP A 142 7.75 15.78 -7.29
CA ASP A 142 8.24 15.58 -5.92
C ASP A 142 8.33 14.09 -5.57
N SER A 143 9.55 13.54 -5.62
CA SER A 143 9.84 12.13 -5.32
C SER A 143 9.68 11.75 -3.84
N ASN A 144 9.63 12.73 -2.93
CA ASN A 144 9.51 12.46 -1.50
C ASN A 144 8.04 12.26 -1.08
N ALA A 145 7.13 12.99 -1.73
CA ALA A 145 5.70 12.90 -1.52
C ALA A 145 5.10 11.60 -2.11
N VAL A 146 3.85 11.31 -1.74
CA VAL A 146 3.05 10.31 -2.45
C VAL A 146 2.47 11.01 -3.68
N PRO A 147 2.70 10.50 -4.90
CA PRO A 147 2.20 11.16 -6.09
C PRO A 147 0.67 11.07 -6.15
N SER A 148 0.03 12.14 -6.64
CA SER A 148 -1.39 12.11 -6.96
C SER A 148 -1.64 11.23 -8.21
N LEU A 149 -2.91 10.89 -8.44
CA LEU A 149 -3.26 10.19 -9.69
C LEU A 149 -3.03 11.07 -10.92
N GLU A 150 -3.18 12.38 -10.78
CA GLU A 150 -2.92 13.35 -11.86
C GLU A 150 -1.42 13.46 -12.15
N ASP A 151 -0.57 13.45 -11.12
CA ASP A 151 0.89 13.43 -11.29
C ASP A 151 1.34 12.19 -12.07
N LEU A 152 0.83 11.01 -11.68
CA LEU A 152 1.13 9.76 -12.36
C LEU A 152 0.63 9.79 -13.82
N ASP A 153 -0.58 10.31 -14.07
CA ASP A 153 -1.10 10.45 -15.43
C ASP A 153 -0.26 11.39 -16.30
N ARG A 154 0.14 12.54 -15.76
CA ARG A 154 1.05 13.47 -16.43
C ARG A 154 2.37 12.80 -16.77
N TYR A 155 2.92 12.01 -15.85
CA TYR A 155 4.15 11.25 -16.06
C TYR A 155 3.99 10.20 -17.16
N ARG A 156 2.88 9.44 -17.16
CA ARG A 156 2.57 8.46 -18.22
C ARG A 156 2.45 9.12 -19.59
N ARG A 157 1.78 10.27 -19.69
CA ARG A 157 1.68 11.05 -20.93
C ARG A 157 3.04 11.54 -21.42
N HIS A 158 3.90 11.99 -20.51
CA HIS A 158 5.27 12.38 -20.84
C HIS A 158 6.07 11.20 -21.43
N LEU A 159 6.06 10.04 -20.77
CA LEU A 159 6.74 8.84 -21.28
C LEU A 159 6.18 8.38 -22.63
N ALA A 160 4.87 8.48 -22.84
CA ALA A 160 4.26 8.17 -24.13
C ALA A 160 4.78 9.09 -25.24
N SER A 161 4.93 10.38 -24.94
CA SER A 161 5.53 11.35 -25.87
C SER A 161 7.00 11.03 -26.17
N LEU A 162 7.82 10.77 -25.15
CA LEU A 162 9.23 10.41 -25.35
C LEU A 162 9.37 9.10 -26.14
N THR A 163 8.51 8.11 -25.87
CA THR A 163 8.51 6.85 -26.62
C THR A 163 8.20 7.09 -28.09
N ALA A 164 7.15 7.88 -28.38
CA ALA A 164 6.79 8.21 -29.77
C ALA A 164 7.93 8.98 -30.48
N GLU A 165 8.59 9.90 -29.79
CA GLU A 165 9.72 10.65 -30.31
C GLU A 165 10.94 9.76 -30.57
N LYS A 166 11.25 8.81 -29.67
CA LYS A 166 12.28 7.80 -29.88
C LYS A 166 12.01 6.99 -31.14
N GLU A 167 10.79 6.46 -31.30
CA GLU A 167 10.42 5.68 -32.48
C GLU A 167 10.54 6.52 -33.76
N GLN A 168 10.07 7.77 -33.74
CA GLN A 168 10.20 8.69 -34.88
C GLN A 168 11.66 8.95 -35.25
N ARG A 169 12.52 9.30 -34.28
CA ARG A 169 13.94 9.56 -34.53
C ARG A 169 14.67 8.29 -34.98
N ARG A 170 14.28 7.13 -34.45
CA ARG A 170 14.84 5.85 -34.87
C ARG A 170 14.48 5.50 -36.31
N GLU A 171 13.22 5.67 -36.70
CA GLU A 171 12.79 5.46 -38.09
C GLU A 171 13.54 6.40 -39.04
N GLN A 172 13.67 7.68 -38.67
CA GLN A 172 14.44 8.65 -39.42
C GLN A 172 15.92 8.24 -39.56
N PHE A 173 16.54 7.79 -38.47
CA PHE A 173 17.93 7.34 -38.46
C PHE A 173 18.12 6.15 -39.39
N VAL A 174 17.31 5.10 -39.25
CA VAL A 174 17.41 3.87 -40.06
C VAL A 174 17.18 4.18 -41.54
N SER A 175 16.19 5.02 -41.86
CA SER A 175 15.93 5.40 -43.25
C SER A 175 17.09 6.20 -43.85
N SER A 176 17.65 7.15 -43.10
CA SER A 176 18.74 7.99 -43.59
C SER A 176 20.04 7.20 -43.71
N LYS A 177 20.37 6.34 -42.73
CA LYS A 177 21.52 5.43 -42.76
C LYS A 177 21.52 4.58 -44.03
N ARG A 178 20.38 3.98 -44.38
CA ARG A 178 20.25 3.19 -45.62
C ARG A 178 20.53 4.01 -46.88
N GLN A 179 20.03 5.25 -46.95
CA GLN A 179 20.29 6.13 -48.09
C GLN A 179 21.75 6.56 -48.17
N ILE A 180 22.37 6.92 -47.06
CA ILE A 180 23.79 7.30 -46.99
C ILE A 180 24.67 6.15 -47.47
N ILE A 181 24.41 4.91 -47.01
CA ILE A 181 25.19 3.74 -47.43
C ILE A 181 25.10 3.54 -48.95
N LEU A 182 23.90 3.63 -49.53
CA LEU A 182 23.71 3.50 -50.98
C LEU A 182 24.44 4.59 -51.76
N LEU A 183 24.35 5.85 -51.33
CA LEU A 183 25.02 6.97 -52.00
C LEU A 183 26.55 6.86 -51.88
N MET A 184 27.06 6.46 -50.71
CA MET A 184 28.49 6.19 -50.52
C MET A 184 28.99 5.08 -51.44
N GLU A 185 28.23 3.99 -51.59
CA GLU A 185 28.54 2.91 -52.54
C GLU A 185 28.52 3.40 -53.99
N GLU A 186 27.55 4.22 -54.39
CA GLU A 186 27.46 4.78 -55.74
C GLU A 186 28.60 5.76 -56.08
N LEU A 187 29.14 6.45 -55.08
CA LEU A 187 30.22 7.43 -55.22
C LEU A 187 31.61 6.84 -54.97
N ASP A 188 31.72 5.54 -54.67
CA ASP A 188 32.95 4.88 -54.19
C ASP A 188 33.58 5.64 -52.98
N HIS A 189 32.75 6.26 -52.13
CA HIS A 189 33.18 6.97 -50.92
C HIS A 189 33.19 6.01 -49.72
N THR A 190 34.23 6.11 -48.89
CA THR A 190 34.34 5.30 -47.67
C THR A 190 34.30 6.21 -46.44
N PRO A 191 33.62 5.82 -45.35
CA PRO A 191 33.45 6.67 -44.17
C PRO A 191 34.78 7.10 -43.57
N ASP A 192 35.07 8.40 -43.63
CA ASP A 192 36.36 9.01 -43.29
C ASP A 192 36.31 9.91 -42.04
N THR A 193 35.11 10.28 -41.58
CA THR A 193 34.89 10.92 -40.28
C THR A 193 34.44 9.92 -39.20
N SER A 194 34.68 10.24 -37.93
CA SER A 194 34.20 9.40 -36.82
C SER A 194 32.67 9.28 -36.84
N PHE A 195 31.97 10.37 -37.15
CA PHE A 195 30.50 10.35 -37.24
C PHE A 195 29.99 9.46 -38.37
N GLU A 196 30.63 9.47 -39.54
CA GLU A 196 30.28 8.54 -40.63
C GLU A 196 30.53 7.09 -40.25
N GLN A 197 31.64 6.81 -39.55
CA GLN A 197 31.92 5.47 -39.03
C GLN A 197 30.86 5.03 -38.02
N ASP A 198 30.45 5.91 -37.10
CA ASP A 198 29.38 5.65 -36.13
C ASP A 198 28.05 5.37 -36.84
N VAL A 199 27.71 6.14 -37.88
CA VAL A 199 26.47 5.96 -38.64
C VAL A 199 26.48 4.68 -39.47
N VAL A 200 27.55 4.41 -40.22
CA VAL A 200 27.60 3.34 -41.22
C VAL A 200 28.00 2.01 -40.61
N CYS A 201 28.99 1.99 -39.73
CA CYS A 201 29.64 0.78 -39.26
C CYS A 201 29.11 0.26 -37.91
N GLU A 202 28.58 1.12 -37.05
CA GLU A 202 28.08 0.69 -35.73
C GLU A 202 26.64 0.14 -35.75
N ASP A 203 26.27 -0.52 -34.65
CA ASP A 203 24.94 -1.05 -34.41
C ASP A 203 23.92 0.10 -34.32
N GLU A 204 22.75 -0.09 -34.94
CA GLU A 204 21.68 0.91 -34.92
C GLU A 204 21.16 1.22 -33.51
N GLU A 205 21.30 0.28 -32.56
CA GLU A 205 20.92 0.48 -31.15
C GLU A 205 21.93 1.33 -30.37
N ALA A 206 23.17 1.49 -30.86
CA ALA A 206 24.23 2.23 -30.17
C ALA A 206 24.19 3.74 -30.41
N PHE A 207 23.50 4.19 -31.46
CA PHE A 207 23.46 5.60 -31.87
C PHE A 207 22.61 6.45 -30.90
N CYS A 208 23.17 7.51 -30.26
CA CYS A 208 22.34 8.46 -29.49
C CYS A 208 21.41 9.21 -30.46
N LEU A 209 20.12 9.16 -30.18
CA LEU A 209 19.05 9.82 -30.94
C LEU A 209 18.86 11.26 -30.46
N SER A 210 19.95 11.99 -30.21
CA SER A 210 19.92 13.41 -29.85
C SER A 210 19.46 14.25 -31.05
N GLU A 211 18.93 15.45 -30.78
CA GLU A 211 18.56 16.39 -31.86
C GLU A 211 19.78 16.75 -32.72
N ASP A 212 20.93 16.97 -32.08
CA ASP A 212 22.18 17.30 -32.75
C ASP A 212 22.65 16.16 -33.67
N ASN A 213 22.58 14.91 -33.23
CA ASN A 213 22.98 13.75 -34.02
C ASN A 213 22.03 13.51 -35.20
N ILE A 214 20.72 13.69 -34.98
CA ILE A 214 19.72 13.58 -36.06
C ILE A 214 19.91 14.71 -37.10
N ALA A 215 20.22 15.93 -36.66
CA ALA A 215 20.54 17.03 -37.57
C ALA A 215 21.85 16.80 -38.33
N ALA A 216 22.89 16.29 -37.66
CA ALA A 216 24.16 15.91 -38.29
C ALA A 216 23.97 14.82 -39.37
N LEU A 217 23.11 13.84 -39.10
CA LEU A 217 22.75 12.79 -40.08
C LEU A 217 22.08 13.36 -41.33
N GLN A 218 21.16 14.31 -41.16
CA GLN A 218 20.53 14.99 -42.31
C GLN A 218 21.53 15.82 -43.11
N ASN A 219 22.47 16.49 -42.43
CA ASN A 219 23.53 17.24 -43.11
C ASN A 219 24.46 16.31 -43.90
N LEU A 220 24.82 15.16 -43.33
CA LEU A 220 25.61 14.14 -44.03
C LEU A 220 24.89 13.65 -45.29
N LEU A 221 23.60 13.31 -45.20
CA LEU A 221 22.79 12.88 -46.34
C LEU A 221 22.67 13.93 -47.45
N GLN A 222 22.87 15.22 -47.16
CA GLN A 222 22.89 16.28 -48.18
C GLN A 222 24.28 16.50 -48.80
N GLN A 223 25.33 16.07 -48.13
CA GLN A 223 26.72 16.25 -48.55
C GLN A 223 27.23 15.08 -49.40
N VAL A 224 26.75 13.86 -49.12
CA VAL A 224 26.98 12.64 -49.91
C VAL A 224 26.00 12.62 -51.07
#